data_AF-A0A956K0Y1-F1
#
_entry.id   AF-A0A956K0Y1-F1
#
_cell.length_a   1.000
_cell.length_b   1.000
_cell.length_c   1.000
_cell.angle_alpha   90.00
_cell.angle_beta   90.00
_cell.angle_gamma   90.00
#
_symmetry.space_group_name_H-M   'P 1'
#
loop_
_entity.id
_entity.type
_entity.pdbx_description
1 polymer ?
#
loop_
_entity_poly.entity_id
_entity_poly.type
_entity_poly.pdbx_seq_one_letter_code
_entity_poly.pdbx_strand_id
1 'polypeptide(L)'
;MRIKTLLIMAIAGLLMVLVAPLASAERVKTTRTTKVMKRPGEQSAVVTRVKSGRTLTVIAKQGRWMKVRVNGRTGWVARSTVQTVSAREVPRNTRRRPFVDGRSTRRGWGGDAPDDRVGGDATDDSDDEEEVVRPKKSKKKKTAKKAKRVRDDDDDEDFDDDDGDDDDLDDEDAEEEPAEPQERVVMVAVAKTKLYAKPKKGKSNAKVKKGRRLVVIEEKDGWMLVEDPEEGDSGWIKADDVYEQGARKFRTFSMDGRLGFVRMGQVFRSTGTGALANYDLQAAAASLTVRGAMVQKYGKQYLIGGELAYTGGKSAPGIRYSDGANAVDIPFTSHDIDLHAIAGYDMKNKMGGVAWAHVGYHYGMFQVANVGDFTANLARLPSENLTGPTVGAGFEAPRLSEKVGARASADYLIMGKRTQTQGLEDGAVSTVKALWGGVVLSYQWKKDMTLDAGYAYTWSKTEWSGVAAGSMRGHAADSAARKDTDHALTVGVAKTF
;
A
#
# COMPACT_ATOMS: atom_id res chain seq x y z
N MET A 1 3.47 32.89 -6.07
CA MET A 1 3.75 31.78 -5.13
C MET A 1 4.01 30.52 -5.94
N ARG A 2 5.07 29.73 -5.68
CA ARG A 2 5.45 28.62 -6.58
C ARG A 2 4.61 27.35 -6.30
N ILE A 3 4.28 26.61 -7.36
CA ILE A 3 3.47 25.36 -7.30
C ILE A 3 4.02 24.35 -6.27
N LYS A 4 5.35 24.31 -6.08
CA LYS A 4 6.02 23.46 -5.07
C LYS A 4 5.48 23.67 -3.64
N THR A 5 5.22 24.91 -3.23
CA THR A 5 4.67 25.24 -1.90
C THR A 5 3.20 24.82 -1.76
N LEU A 6 2.41 24.92 -2.83
CA LEU A 6 1.01 24.46 -2.84
C LEU A 6 0.91 22.93 -2.77
N LEU A 7 1.80 22.21 -3.45
CA LEU A 7 1.84 20.75 -3.39
C LEU A 7 2.26 20.24 -2.00
N ILE A 8 3.25 20.88 -1.36
CA ILE A 8 3.68 20.53 0.02
C ILE A 8 2.54 20.82 1.02
N MET A 9 1.83 21.95 0.90
CA MET A 9 0.68 22.26 1.75
C MET A 9 -0.50 21.30 1.51
N ALA A 10 -0.77 20.92 0.26
CA ALA A 10 -1.82 19.96 -0.08
C ALA A 10 -1.50 18.55 0.45
N ILE A 11 -0.24 18.12 0.37
CA ILE A 11 0.23 16.84 0.92
C ILE A 11 0.21 16.87 2.45
N ALA A 12 0.67 17.96 3.09
CA ALA A 12 0.58 18.10 4.55
C ALA A 12 -0.89 18.13 5.04
N GLY A 13 -1.79 18.78 4.31
CA GLY A 13 -3.23 18.76 4.59
C GLY A 13 -3.85 17.36 4.43
N LEU A 14 -3.50 16.64 3.37
CA LEU A 14 -3.96 15.27 3.13
C LEU A 14 -3.38 14.28 4.17
N LEU A 15 -2.13 14.47 4.59
CA LEU A 15 -1.48 13.71 5.67
C LEU A 15 -2.15 13.96 7.02
N MET A 16 -2.57 15.20 7.31
CA MET A 16 -3.32 15.53 8.53
C MET A 16 -4.74 14.92 8.54
N VAL A 17 -5.32 14.66 7.36
CA VAL A 17 -6.61 13.96 7.20
C VAL A 17 -6.45 12.43 7.30
N LEU A 18 -5.31 11.86 6.89
CA LEU A 18 -5.02 10.42 7.06
C LEU A 18 -4.58 10.03 8.49
N VAL A 19 -3.87 10.92 9.20
CA VAL A 19 -3.32 10.64 10.55
C VAL A 19 -4.29 11.04 11.67
N ALA A 20 -5.37 11.76 11.36
CA ALA A 20 -6.47 11.93 12.29
C ALA A 20 -7.08 10.54 12.61
N PRO A 21 -7.12 10.09 13.87
CA PRO A 21 -7.84 8.87 14.18
C PRO A 21 -9.31 9.09 13.80
N LEU A 22 -9.80 8.27 12.88
CA LEU A 22 -11.23 8.02 12.69
C LEU A 22 -11.74 7.25 13.90
N ALA A 23 -11.68 7.90 15.06
CA ALA A 23 -12.47 7.57 16.23
C ALA A 23 -13.92 7.73 15.80
N SER A 24 -14.50 6.63 15.33
CA SER A 24 -15.93 6.49 15.10
C SER A 24 -16.61 6.76 16.44
N ALA A 25 -17.05 8.01 16.60
CA ALA A 25 -17.33 8.56 17.90
C ALA A 25 -18.69 8.04 18.37
N GLU A 26 -18.66 6.87 19.03
CA GLU A 26 -19.80 6.09 19.46
C GLU A 26 -20.87 7.01 20.07
N ARG A 27 -22.08 6.92 19.51
CA ARG A 27 -23.19 7.79 19.91
C ARG A 27 -24.14 7.02 20.80
N VAL A 28 -24.45 7.60 21.95
CA VAL A 28 -25.41 7.04 22.90
C VAL A 28 -26.55 8.02 23.14
N LYS A 29 -27.78 7.54 23.22
CA LYS A 29 -29.00 8.33 23.49
C LYS A 29 -29.35 8.19 24.96
N THR A 30 -29.62 9.29 25.63
CA THR A 30 -30.10 9.28 27.03
C THR A 30 -31.50 8.68 27.10
N THR A 31 -31.71 7.75 28.05
CA THR A 31 -33.03 7.10 28.27
C THR A 31 -33.89 7.84 29.29
N ARG A 32 -33.25 8.64 30.14
CA ARG A 32 -33.85 9.47 31.18
C ARG A 32 -33.06 10.77 31.34
N THR A 33 -33.55 11.71 32.13
CA THR A 33 -32.82 12.96 32.41
C THR A 33 -31.62 12.69 33.31
N THR A 34 -30.41 12.85 32.78
CA THR A 34 -29.15 12.41 33.40
C THR A 34 -28.28 13.60 33.84
N LYS A 35 -27.62 13.48 34.99
CA LYS A 35 -26.56 14.40 35.45
C LYS A 35 -25.24 14.02 34.78
N VAL A 36 -24.55 14.99 34.18
CA VAL A 36 -23.17 14.84 33.67
C VAL A 36 -22.22 15.32 34.77
N MET A 37 -21.32 14.46 35.22
CA MET A 37 -20.45 14.66 36.39
C MET A 37 -19.00 14.97 35.99
N LYS A 38 -18.24 15.67 36.84
CA LYS A 38 -16.85 16.09 36.53
C LYS A 38 -15.85 14.92 36.57
N ARG A 39 -16.09 13.95 37.44
CA ARG A 39 -15.37 12.67 37.63
C ARG A 39 -16.35 11.49 37.72
N PRO A 40 -15.94 10.24 37.45
CA PRO A 40 -16.78 9.07 37.70
C PRO A 40 -17.03 8.91 39.22
N GLY A 41 -18.29 8.76 39.63
CA GLY A 41 -18.71 8.61 41.03
C GLY A 41 -19.96 9.43 41.35
N GLU A 42 -20.89 8.89 42.14
CA GLU A 42 -22.23 9.49 42.31
C GLU A 42 -22.23 10.79 43.13
N GLN A 43 -21.22 10.98 43.99
CA GLN A 43 -20.97 12.20 44.79
C GLN A 43 -20.19 13.29 44.02
N SER A 44 -20.03 13.14 42.71
CA SER A 44 -19.20 14.00 41.87
C SER A 44 -19.93 15.26 41.40
N ALA A 45 -19.22 16.40 41.41
CA ALA A 45 -19.78 17.70 41.02
C ALA A 45 -20.41 17.68 39.61
N VAL A 46 -21.63 18.22 39.50
CA VAL A 46 -22.43 18.21 38.27
C VAL A 46 -21.97 19.32 37.32
N VAL A 47 -21.55 18.95 36.11
CA VAL A 47 -21.11 19.85 35.03
C VAL A 47 -22.29 20.39 34.22
N THR A 48 -23.31 19.55 34.02
CA THR A 48 -24.58 19.91 33.36
C THR A 48 -25.63 18.80 33.55
N ARG A 49 -26.88 19.06 33.16
CA ARG A 49 -27.97 18.08 33.13
C ARG A 49 -28.49 17.94 31.70
N VAL A 50 -28.67 16.70 31.25
CA VAL A 50 -29.12 16.37 29.89
C VAL A 50 -30.50 15.74 29.97
N LYS A 51 -31.48 16.28 29.22
CA LYS A 51 -32.84 15.70 29.12
C LYS A 51 -32.80 14.35 28.37
N SER A 52 -33.80 13.51 28.63
CA SER A 52 -33.98 12.24 27.90
C SER A 52 -34.07 12.46 26.37
N GLY A 53 -33.72 11.42 25.60
CA GLY A 53 -33.77 11.40 24.14
C GLY A 53 -32.60 12.09 23.44
N ARG A 54 -31.68 12.72 24.19
CA ARG A 54 -30.54 13.46 23.62
C ARG A 54 -29.36 12.53 23.32
N THR A 55 -28.85 12.61 22.09
CA THR A 55 -27.61 11.96 21.65
C THR A 55 -26.38 12.62 22.26
N LEU A 56 -25.46 11.79 22.76
CA LEU A 56 -24.18 12.11 23.36
C LEU A 56 -23.06 11.44 22.58
N THR A 57 -21.91 12.09 22.47
CA THR A 57 -20.72 11.52 21.85
C THR A 57 -19.82 10.92 22.93
N VAL A 58 -19.57 9.62 22.89
CA VAL A 58 -18.68 8.93 23.83
C VAL A 58 -17.22 9.19 23.44
N ILE A 59 -16.39 9.50 24.43
CA ILE A 59 -14.94 9.77 24.29
C ILE A 59 -14.12 8.68 25.00
N ALA A 60 -14.63 8.12 26.10
CA ALA A 60 -13.99 7.01 26.83
C ALA A 60 -15.03 6.22 27.65
N LYS A 61 -14.69 5.00 28.05
CA LYS A 61 -15.47 4.16 28.97
C LYS A 61 -14.58 3.77 30.16
N GLN A 62 -15.13 3.79 31.37
CA GLN A 62 -14.42 3.40 32.59
C GLN A 62 -15.41 2.72 33.55
N GLY A 63 -15.42 1.39 33.56
CA GLY A 63 -16.35 0.58 34.36
C GLY A 63 -17.82 0.94 34.08
N ARG A 64 -18.55 1.34 35.13
CA ARG A 64 -19.97 1.75 35.04
C ARG A 64 -20.18 3.16 34.44
N TRP A 65 -19.12 3.88 34.11
CA TRP A 65 -19.16 5.28 33.66
C TRP A 65 -18.69 5.44 32.21
N MET A 66 -19.30 6.40 31.51
CA MET A 66 -18.96 6.77 30.13
C MET A 66 -18.61 8.25 30.10
N LYS A 67 -17.43 8.60 29.60
CA LYS A 67 -17.00 9.98 29.37
C LYS A 67 -17.63 10.45 28.06
N VAL A 68 -18.42 11.50 28.12
CA VAL A 68 -19.24 12.01 27.00
C VAL A 68 -18.98 13.48 26.74
N ARG A 69 -19.12 13.90 25.48
CA ARG A 69 -19.21 15.31 25.07
C ARG A 69 -20.66 15.68 24.79
N VAL A 70 -21.11 16.80 25.33
CA VAL A 70 -22.43 17.38 25.09
C VAL A 70 -22.35 18.90 25.10
N ASN A 71 -22.91 19.54 24.07
CA ASN A 71 -22.96 21.00 23.93
C ASN A 71 -21.61 21.70 24.24
N GLY A 72 -20.52 21.16 23.70
CA GLY A 72 -19.15 21.68 23.90
C GLY A 72 -18.47 21.29 25.23
N ARG A 73 -19.21 20.80 26.24
CA ARG A 73 -18.68 20.38 27.54
C ARG A 73 -18.40 18.88 27.59
N THR A 74 -17.45 18.46 28.42
CA THR A 74 -17.08 17.06 28.63
C THR A 74 -17.29 16.67 30.09
N GLY A 75 -17.82 15.46 30.34
CA GLY A 75 -17.97 14.89 31.67
C GLY A 75 -18.40 13.43 31.62
N TRP A 76 -18.84 12.88 32.75
CA TRP A 76 -19.13 11.46 32.92
C TRP A 76 -20.63 11.21 33.15
N VAL A 77 -21.16 10.14 32.58
CA VAL A 77 -22.54 9.65 32.79
C VAL A 77 -22.54 8.17 33.13
N ALA A 78 -23.50 7.72 33.92
CA ALA A 78 -23.67 6.29 34.24
C ALA A 78 -24.22 5.53 33.03
N ARG A 79 -23.60 4.38 32.69
CA ARG A 79 -23.94 3.54 31.53
C ARG A 79 -25.41 3.08 31.53
N SER A 80 -26.01 2.89 32.72
CA SER A 80 -27.42 2.53 32.90
C SER A 80 -28.43 3.61 32.46
N THR A 81 -27.97 4.83 32.15
CA THR A 81 -28.84 5.97 31.78
C THR A 81 -28.79 6.32 30.29
N VAL A 82 -28.09 5.51 29.50
CA VAL A 82 -27.86 5.72 28.07
C VAL A 82 -28.00 4.40 27.31
N GLN A 83 -28.44 4.46 26.04
CA GLN A 83 -28.50 3.33 25.12
C GLN A 83 -27.63 3.63 23.89
N THR A 84 -26.97 2.63 23.34
CA THR A 84 -26.17 2.78 22.12
C THR A 84 -27.07 2.99 20.91
N VAL A 85 -26.78 4.01 20.10
CA VAL A 85 -27.52 4.28 18.86
C VAL A 85 -26.82 3.55 17.72
N SER A 86 -27.40 2.45 17.25
CA SER A 86 -26.95 1.83 16.00
C SER A 86 -27.37 2.72 14.81
N ALA A 87 -26.62 2.63 13.70
CA ALA A 87 -26.74 3.59 12.59
C ALA A 87 -28.06 3.51 11.77
N ARG A 88 -29.04 2.69 12.17
CA ARG A 88 -30.34 2.55 11.48
C ARG A 88 -31.44 3.49 11.98
N GLU A 89 -31.31 4.12 13.15
CA GLU A 89 -32.32 5.06 13.68
C GLU A 89 -31.89 6.53 13.60
N VAL A 90 -31.98 7.10 12.40
CA VAL A 90 -32.08 8.56 12.22
C VAL A 90 -33.25 8.85 11.28
N PRO A 91 -34.39 9.38 11.77
CA PRO A 91 -35.43 9.87 10.87
C PRO A 91 -34.86 11.00 10.01
N ARG A 92 -35.00 10.85 8.68
CA ARG A 92 -34.47 11.79 7.69
C ARG A 92 -35.13 13.16 7.90
N ASN A 93 -34.41 14.11 8.47
CA ASN A 93 -34.92 15.48 8.69
C ASN A 93 -34.98 16.23 7.35
N THR A 94 -36.07 16.04 6.61
CA THR A 94 -36.43 16.84 5.46
C THR A 94 -36.88 18.22 5.91
N ARG A 95 -35.92 19.14 6.09
CA ARG A 95 -36.20 20.59 6.09
C ARG A 95 -36.75 21.03 4.72
N ARG A 96 -38.03 20.76 4.44
CA ARG A 96 -38.79 21.60 3.54
C ARG A 96 -39.11 22.90 4.29
N ARG A 97 -38.84 24.03 3.65
CA ARG A 97 -39.10 25.37 4.20
C ARG A 97 -40.62 25.58 4.34
N PRO A 98 -41.08 26.45 5.26
CA PRO A 98 -42.50 26.77 5.36
C PRO A 98 -43.03 27.37 4.06
N PHE A 99 -44.26 27.01 3.76
CA PHE A 99 -45.13 27.63 2.77
C PHE A 99 -45.24 29.15 3.03
N VAL A 100 -45.09 29.96 1.98
CA VAL A 100 -45.36 31.40 2.01
C VAL A 100 -46.52 31.67 1.07
N ASP A 101 -47.65 32.10 1.64
CA ASP A 101 -48.79 32.61 0.88
C ASP A 101 -48.42 33.95 0.19
N GLY A 102 -48.72 34.05 -1.11
CA GLY A 102 -48.36 35.20 -1.95
C GLY A 102 -49.26 35.32 -3.17
N ARG A 103 -50.46 35.88 -2.96
CA ARG A 103 -51.59 35.95 -3.92
C ARG A 103 -51.27 36.54 -5.30
N SER A 104 -51.77 35.88 -6.35
CA SER A 104 -52.37 36.51 -7.54
C SER A 104 -53.32 35.50 -8.23
N THR A 105 -54.62 35.49 -7.93
CA THR A 105 -55.71 36.22 -8.66
C THR A 105 -55.95 35.80 -10.12
N ARG A 106 -57.18 35.32 -10.42
CA ARG A 106 -57.86 35.13 -11.74
C ARG A 106 -57.44 33.88 -12.54
N ARG A 107 -58.31 33.21 -13.35
CA ARG A 107 -59.80 33.17 -13.49
C ARG A 107 -60.20 32.10 -14.55
N GLY A 108 -61.11 31.16 -14.23
CA GLY A 108 -61.72 30.19 -15.19
C GLY A 108 -60.74 29.11 -15.70
N TRP A 109 -61.17 28.01 -16.34
CA TRP A 109 -62.49 27.43 -16.67
C TRP A 109 -62.21 25.93 -16.93
N GLY A 110 -62.74 24.97 -16.17
CA GLY A 110 -63.93 24.18 -16.54
C GLY A 110 -63.59 22.94 -17.39
N GLY A 111 -64.13 21.76 -17.05
CA GLY A 111 -64.02 20.53 -17.85
C GLY A 111 -63.55 19.30 -17.06
N ASP A 112 -64.37 18.25 -17.06
CA ASP A 112 -64.12 16.97 -16.40
C ASP A 112 -62.96 16.17 -17.01
N ALA A 113 -62.32 15.32 -16.20
CA ALA A 113 -61.35 14.32 -16.64
C ALA A 113 -61.63 12.99 -15.92
N PRO A 114 -62.02 11.91 -16.63
CA PRO A 114 -62.06 10.56 -16.09
C PRO A 114 -60.65 9.95 -15.94
N ASP A 115 -60.61 8.77 -15.32
CA ASP A 115 -59.41 7.97 -15.08
C ASP A 115 -58.70 7.46 -16.36
N ASP A 116 -57.60 6.72 -16.11
CA ASP A 116 -56.83 5.86 -17.01
C ASP A 116 -55.54 6.44 -17.63
N ARG A 117 -54.42 5.84 -17.20
CA ARG A 117 -53.10 5.90 -17.87
C ARG A 117 -52.45 4.51 -17.84
N VAL A 118 -52.55 3.81 -18.97
CA VAL A 118 -51.66 2.70 -19.34
C VAL A 118 -50.76 3.18 -20.49
N GLY A 119 -49.51 2.73 -20.52
CA GLY A 119 -48.45 3.42 -21.25
C GLY A 119 -48.42 3.22 -22.77
N GLY A 120 -47.92 4.24 -23.48
CA GLY A 120 -47.08 4.01 -24.66
C GLY A 120 -45.71 3.47 -24.25
N ASP A 121 -44.83 3.08 -25.16
CA ASP A 121 -44.79 3.46 -26.57
C ASP A 121 -44.15 2.32 -27.40
N ALA A 122 -44.64 2.10 -28.61
CA ALA A 122 -44.09 1.17 -29.59
C ALA A 122 -44.36 1.71 -31.00
N THR A 123 -43.28 2.02 -31.70
CA THR A 123 -43.20 2.42 -33.10
C THR A 123 -41.97 1.72 -33.69
N ASP A 124 -41.93 1.24 -34.93
CA ASP A 124 -42.85 1.44 -36.06
C ASP A 124 -42.79 0.20 -36.98
N ASP A 125 -43.77 0.05 -37.88
CA ASP A 125 -43.86 -1.00 -38.92
C ASP A 125 -42.87 -0.69 -40.09
N SER A 126 -42.78 -1.35 -41.26
CA SER A 126 -43.55 -2.34 -42.06
C SER A 126 -42.57 -2.87 -43.14
N ASP A 127 -42.34 -4.16 -43.39
CA ASP A 127 -43.14 -5.19 -44.09
C ASP A 127 -42.84 -5.35 -45.61
N ASP A 128 -43.32 -6.48 -46.15
CA ASP A 128 -43.35 -7.00 -47.53
C ASP A 128 -42.13 -7.83 -48.02
N GLU A 129 -42.25 -9.02 -48.63
CA GLU A 129 -43.22 -10.15 -48.64
C GLU A 129 -42.58 -11.24 -49.57
N GLU A 130 -42.80 -12.54 -49.25
CA GLU A 130 -42.76 -13.81 -50.03
C GLU A 130 -41.84 -14.02 -51.32
N GLU A 131 -41.52 -15.22 -51.84
CA GLU A 131 -42.00 -16.62 -51.69
C GLU A 131 -40.87 -17.65 -52.03
N VAL A 132 -41.10 -18.96 -51.75
CA VAL A 132 -40.40 -20.24 -52.15
C VAL A 132 -39.09 -20.25 -53.03
N VAL A 133 -38.10 -21.15 -52.89
CA VAL A 133 -38.15 -22.64 -52.84
C VAL A 133 -36.99 -23.28 -52.00
N ARG A 134 -37.25 -24.50 -51.53
CA ARG A 134 -36.55 -25.42 -50.60
C ARG A 134 -35.65 -26.47 -51.33
N PRO A 135 -35.00 -27.50 -50.69
CA PRO A 135 -34.50 -27.69 -49.30
C PRO A 135 -33.21 -28.60 -49.11
N LYS A 136 -32.90 -28.94 -47.83
CA LYS A 136 -32.12 -30.12 -47.29
C LYS A 136 -30.58 -30.01 -47.37
N LYS A 137 -29.74 -30.56 -46.46
CA LYS A 137 -29.80 -31.23 -45.12
C LYS A 137 -28.34 -31.27 -44.57
N SER A 138 -27.98 -31.42 -43.28
CA SER A 138 -28.63 -31.12 -41.97
C SER A 138 -27.66 -31.39 -40.78
N LYS A 139 -28.00 -30.86 -39.58
CA LYS A 139 -27.64 -31.23 -38.17
C LYS A 139 -26.85 -32.57 -37.98
N LYS A 140 -25.92 -32.74 -37.00
CA LYS A 140 -26.15 -32.59 -35.53
C LYS A 140 -24.83 -32.70 -34.68
N LYS A 141 -24.97 -32.53 -33.35
CA LYS A 141 -23.94 -32.44 -32.28
C LYS A 141 -23.28 -33.77 -31.80
N LYS A 142 -22.02 -33.63 -31.34
CA LYS A 142 -21.38 -34.13 -30.09
C LYS A 142 -20.70 -35.54 -29.98
N THR A 143 -19.62 -35.51 -29.17
CA THR A 143 -19.04 -36.50 -28.22
C THR A 143 -18.04 -37.62 -28.65
N ALA A 144 -16.76 -37.38 -28.32
CA ALA A 144 -15.93 -38.11 -27.34
C ALA A 144 -15.12 -39.40 -27.68
N LYS A 145 -13.83 -39.33 -27.28
CA LYS A 145 -13.01 -40.33 -26.53
C LYS A 145 -12.14 -41.38 -27.28
N LYS A 146 -10.87 -41.41 -26.80
CA LYS A 146 -9.91 -42.53 -26.64
C LYS A 146 -9.06 -43.03 -27.83
N ALA A 147 -7.80 -43.29 -27.51
CA ALA A 147 -6.72 -43.80 -28.35
C ALA A 147 -6.70 -45.33 -28.51
N LYS A 148 -6.00 -45.85 -29.54
CA LYS A 148 -4.84 -46.78 -29.39
C LYS A 148 -4.03 -46.94 -30.70
N ARG A 149 -2.75 -47.27 -30.53
CA ARG A 149 -1.65 -47.60 -31.49
C ARG A 149 -1.98 -48.58 -32.63
N VAL A 150 -1.17 -48.47 -33.70
CA VAL A 150 -0.36 -49.51 -34.42
C VAL A 150 0.46 -48.71 -35.49
N ARG A 151 1.81 -48.74 -35.54
CA ARG A 151 2.74 -49.82 -35.98
C ARG A 151 2.70 -50.05 -37.51
N ASP A 152 3.77 -50.39 -38.24
CA ASP A 152 5.15 -50.81 -37.92
C ASP A 152 6.09 -50.41 -39.09
N ASP A 153 7.34 -50.93 -39.06
CA ASP A 153 8.37 -51.00 -40.11
C ASP A 153 9.20 -49.70 -40.39
N ASP A 154 10.54 -49.68 -40.64
CA ASP A 154 11.75 -50.36 -40.10
C ASP A 154 13.04 -49.62 -40.64
N ASP A 155 14.25 -50.23 -40.66
CA ASP A 155 15.57 -49.84 -41.25
C ASP A 155 16.48 -48.76 -40.56
N ASP A 156 17.27 -49.18 -39.55
CA ASP A 156 18.74 -49.46 -39.57
C ASP A 156 19.70 -48.54 -40.36
N GLU A 157 20.98 -48.32 -40.02
CA GLU A 157 21.92 -48.65 -38.91
C GLU A 157 23.10 -47.64 -39.02
N ASP A 158 23.92 -47.40 -37.98
CA ASP A 158 25.41 -47.23 -38.08
C ASP A 158 26.09 -46.62 -36.83
N PHE A 159 27.04 -47.39 -36.28
CA PHE A 159 28.24 -47.07 -35.48
C PHE A 159 28.17 -46.35 -34.11
N ASP A 160 28.39 -47.18 -33.08
CA ASP A 160 29.12 -46.85 -31.83
C ASP A 160 30.67 -46.85 -32.05
N ASP A 161 31.42 -46.78 -30.94
CA ASP A 161 32.89 -46.91 -30.77
C ASP A 161 33.76 -45.66 -31.06
N ASP A 162 34.87 -45.42 -30.38
CA ASP A 162 35.36 -45.68 -29.00
C ASP A 162 36.64 -44.82 -28.80
N ASP A 163 37.22 -44.81 -27.59
CA ASP A 163 38.57 -44.31 -27.25
C ASP A 163 38.85 -42.80 -27.48
N GLY A 164 39.79 -42.15 -26.80
CA GLY A 164 40.71 -42.59 -25.74
C GLY A 164 41.57 -41.38 -25.29
N ASP A 165 42.23 -41.48 -24.14
CA ASP A 165 43.07 -40.41 -23.56
C ASP A 165 44.29 -40.04 -24.43
N ASP A 166 44.79 -38.80 -24.33
CA ASP A 166 46.11 -38.51 -23.71
C ASP A 166 46.63 -37.06 -23.95
N ASP A 167 47.51 -36.66 -23.02
CA ASP A 167 48.60 -35.66 -23.09
C ASP A 167 48.32 -34.14 -23.21
N ASP A 168 48.54 -33.47 -22.07
CA ASP A 168 49.54 -32.41 -21.84
C ASP A 168 49.80 -31.34 -22.93
N LEU A 169 49.44 -30.09 -22.61
CA LEU A 169 50.17 -28.91 -23.08
C LEU A 169 50.45 -27.96 -21.90
N ASP A 170 51.73 -27.56 -21.81
CA ASP A 170 52.33 -26.77 -20.73
C ASP A 170 51.78 -25.33 -20.59
N ASP A 171 52.08 -24.73 -19.44
CA ASP A 171 51.96 -23.28 -19.20
C ASP A 171 52.75 -22.47 -20.25
N GLU A 172 52.06 -21.68 -21.07
CA GLU A 172 52.61 -20.43 -21.61
C GLU A 172 51.92 -19.25 -20.94
N ASP A 173 52.75 -18.37 -20.35
CA ASP A 173 52.33 -17.18 -19.61
C ASP A 173 51.36 -16.30 -20.43
N ALA A 174 50.09 -16.34 -20.07
CA ALA A 174 49.12 -15.34 -20.51
C ALA A 174 49.43 -14.01 -19.82
N GLU A 175 50.35 -13.23 -20.41
CA GLU A 175 50.62 -11.86 -19.99
C GLU A 175 49.29 -11.09 -19.87
N GLU A 176 48.92 -10.68 -18.65
CA GLU A 176 47.73 -9.87 -18.43
C GLU A 176 47.87 -8.55 -19.20
N GLU A 177 47.15 -8.41 -20.32
CA GLU A 177 47.08 -7.13 -21.03
C GLU A 177 46.66 -6.04 -20.03
N PRO A 178 47.46 -4.97 -19.87
CA PRO A 178 47.19 -3.96 -18.85
C PRO A 178 45.86 -3.26 -19.17
N ALA A 179 44.85 -3.54 -18.35
CA ALA A 179 43.48 -3.06 -18.56
C ALA A 179 43.45 -1.56 -18.87
N GLU A 180 42.95 -1.23 -20.08
CA GLU A 180 42.95 0.15 -20.58
C GLU A 180 42.36 1.14 -19.56
N PRO A 181 42.94 2.35 -19.42
CA PRO A 181 42.48 3.33 -18.45
C PRO A 181 41.04 3.75 -18.76
N GLN A 182 40.09 3.24 -17.97
CA GLN A 182 38.66 3.40 -18.20
C GLN A 182 38.26 4.88 -18.31
N GLU A 183 37.92 5.32 -19.52
CA GLU A 183 37.47 6.70 -19.78
C GLU A 183 36.28 7.07 -18.88
N ARG A 184 36.49 8.04 -18.00
CA ARG A 184 35.45 8.51 -17.07
C ARG A 184 34.52 9.47 -17.80
N VAL A 185 33.27 9.07 -18.04
CA VAL A 185 32.34 9.84 -18.90
C VAL A 185 31.26 10.59 -18.12
N VAL A 186 31.06 11.87 -18.48
CA VAL A 186 29.99 12.74 -17.94
C VAL A 186 29.03 13.22 -19.03
N MET A 187 27.82 13.59 -18.62
CA MET A 187 26.79 14.18 -19.48
C MET A 187 26.38 15.57 -19.00
N VAL A 188 26.18 16.50 -19.93
CA VAL A 188 25.74 17.88 -19.60
C VAL A 188 24.30 17.89 -19.04
N ALA A 189 24.13 18.40 -17.82
CA ALA A 189 22.85 18.44 -17.09
C ALA A 189 21.95 19.62 -17.50
N VAL A 190 22.58 20.79 -17.72
CA VAL A 190 21.92 22.08 -17.95
C VAL A 190 21.66 22.33 -19.44
N ALA A 191 20.69 23.19 -19.78
CA ALA A 191 20.28 23.48 -21.17
C ALA A 191 21.45 23.82 -22.09
N LYS A 192 22.40 24.62 -21.57
CA LYS A 192 23.65 25.02 -22.23
C LYS A 192 24.66 25.44 -21.16
N THR A 193 25.92 25.07 -21.31
CA THR A 193 27.02 25.61 -20.48
C THR A 193 28.23 25.95 -21.37
N LYS A 194 29.35 26.29 -20.75
CA LYS A 194 30.59 26.76 -21.38
C LYS A 194 31.76 25.92 -20.86
N LEU A 195 32.65 25.53 -21.78
CA LEU A 195 33.98 25.04 -21.41
C LEU A 195 34.93 26.24 -21.28
N TYR A 196 35.80 26.25 -20.29
CA TYR A 196 36.73 27.36 -20.01
C TYR A 196 38.19 26.91 -20.07
N ALA A 197 39.12 27.77 -20.48
CA ALA A 197 40.55 27.45 -20.55
C ALA A 197 41.21 27.15 -19.18
N LYS A 198 40.56 27.50 -18.06
CA LYS A 198 41.06 27.34 -16.68
C LYS A 198 39.87 26.99 -15.76
N PRO A 199 40.09 26.38 -14.57
CA PRO A 199 39.03 26.06 -13.59
C PRO A 199 38.48 27.31 -12.88
N LYS A 200 38.01 28.29 -13.66
CA LYS A 200 37.35 29.52 -13.22
C LYS A 200 36.55 30.13 -14.37
N LYS A 201 35.51 30.89 -14.03
CA LYS A 201 34.75 31.66 -15.02
C LYS A 201 35.67 32.68 -15.72
N GLY A 202 35.60 32.73 -17.04
CA GLY A 202 36.42 33.63 -17.88
C GLY A 202 35.99 33.57 -19.34
N LYS A 203 36.93 33.78 -20.27
CA LYS A 203 36.74 33.48 -21.69
C LYS A 203 36.47 31.97 -21.84
N SER A 204 35.41 31.62 -22.55
CA SER A 204 35.05 30.23 -22.85
C SER A 204 35.71 29.77 -24.15
N ASN A 205 36.15 28.52 -24.17
CA ASN A 205 36.60 27.82 -25.37
C ASN A 205 35.36 27.49 -26.22
N ALA A 206 34.46 26.68 -25.65
CA ALA A 206 33.31 26.08 -26.33
C ALA A 206 31.97 26.32 -25.60
N LYS A 207 30.86 25.89 -26.21
CA LYS A 207 29.50 25.97 -25.64
C LYS A 207 28.68 24.70 -25.86
N VAL A 208 28.88 23.71 -24.99
CA VAL A 208 28.15 22.42 -25.01
C VAL A 208 26.68 22.56 -24.58
N LYS A 209 25.81 21.74 -25.19
CA LYS A 209 24.35 21.69 -24.92
C LYS A 209 24.01 20.52 -23.98
N LYS A 210 22.82 20.57 -23.37
CA LYS A 210 22.28 19.47 -22.55
C LYS A 210 22.35 18.12 -23.26
N GLY A 211 22.74 17.08 -22.53
CA GLY A 211 22.77 15.71 -23.03
C GLY A 211 24.03 15.35 -23.82
N ARG A 212 24.96 16.29 -24.05
CA ARG A 212 26.25 15.99 -24.66
C ARG A 212 27.08 15.07 -23.75
N ARG A 213 27.70 14.04 -24.33
CA ARG A 213 28.66 13.12 -23.71
C ARG A 213 30.05 13.75 -23.76
N LEU A 214 30.75 13.80 -22.65
CA LEU A 214 32.11 14.34 -22.54
C LEU A 214 32.98 13.37 -21.73
N VAL A 215 34.23 13.19 -22.13
CA VAL A 215 35.25 12.42 -21.39
C VAL A 215 35.91 13.32 -20.36
N VAL A 216 36.12 12.83 -19.13
CA VAL A 216 36.77 13.55 -18.03
C VAL A 216 38.26 13.19 -18.01
N ILE A 217 39.10 14.22 -18.14
CA ILE A 217 40.57 14.11 -18.12
C ILE A 217 41.11 14.39 -16.71
N GLU A 218 40.65 15.46 -16.05
CA GLU A 218 41.12 15.90 -14.74
C GLU A 218 39.95 16.41 -13.89
N GLU A 219 40.04 16.36 -12.56
CA GLU A 219 39.10 17.01 -11.64
C GLU A 219 39.85 17.84 -10.60
N LYS A 220 39.50 19.12 -10.47
CA LYS A 220 40.18 20.10 -9.62
C LYS A 220 39.23 21.18 -9.10
N ASP A 221 39.20 21.36 -7.79
CA ASP A 221 38.49 22.47 -7.11
C ASP A 221 37.01 22.67 -7.52
N GLY A 222 36.29 21.56 -7.76
CA GLY A 222 34.88 21.57 -8.20
C GLY A 222 34.66 21.83 -9.70
N TRP A 223 35.74 21.76 -10.49
CA TRP A 223 35.72 21.77 -11.95
C TRP A 223 36.28 20.45 -12.49
N MET A 224 35.83 20.06 -13.67
CA MET A 224 36.33 18.92 -14.42
C MET A 224 36.93 19.43 -15.73
N LEU A 225 38.16 19.04 -16.06
CA LEU A 225 38.68 19.18 -17.41
C LEU A 225 38.04 18.07 -18.24
N VAL A 226 37.33 18.46 -19.30
CA VAL A 226 36.60 17.54 -20.15
C VAL A 226 36.90 17.78 -21.63
N GLU A 227 36.75 16.72 -22.41
CA GLU A 227 36.87 16.73 -23.87
C GLU A 227 35.61 16.15 -24.50
N ASP A 228 35.20 16.74 -25.62
CA ASP A 228 34.07 16.31 -26.43
C ASP A 228 34.55 15.37 -27.54
N PRO A 229 34.29 14.04 -27.47
CA PRO A 229 34.91 13.07 -28.37
C PRO A 229 34.37 13.14 -29.81
N GLU A 230 33.29 13.88 -30.10
CA GLU A 230 32.77 14.03 -31.47
C GLU A 230 33.02 15.44 -32.05
N GLU A 231 33.18 16.48 -31.22
CA GLU A 231 33.51 17.85 -31.66
C GLU A 231 34.99 18.23 -31.45
N GLY A 232 35.76 17.46 -30.66
CA GLY A 232 37.17 17.75 -30.30
C GLY A 232 37.34 18.93 -29.32
N ASP A 233 36.24 19.52 -28.87
CA ASP A 233 36.23 20.70 -28.02
C ASP A 233 36.56 20.34 -26.55
N SER A 234 37.63 20.93 -26.01
CA SER A 234 38.08 20.66 -24.63
C SER A 234 38.11 21.90 -23.72
N GLY A 235 37.96 21.66 -22.42
CA GLY A 235 38.12 22.67 -21.38
C GLY A 235 37.41 22.35 -20.06
N TRP A 236 37.56 23.25 -19.10
CA TRP A 236 37.01 23.11 -17.76
C TRP A 236 35.51 23.38 -17.72
N ILE A 237 34.74 22.45 -17.17
CA ILE A 237 33.31 22.56 -16.87
C ILE A 237 33.09 22.52 -15.35
N LYS A 238 31.99 23.10 -14.85
CA LYS A 238 31.62 22.96 -13.43
C LYS A 238 31.08 21.55 -13.19
N ALA A 239 31.49 20.92 -12.08
CA ALA A 239 30.92 19.63 -11.66
C ALA A 239 29.38 19.68 -11.52
N ASP A 240 28.81 20.81 -11.07
CA ASP A 240 27.36 21.01 -10.95
C ASP A 240 26.59 21.06 -12.29
N ASP A 241 27.28 21.41 -13.40
CA ASP A 241 26.67 21.54 -14.73
C ASP A 241 26.59 20.19 -15.48
N VAL A 242 27.25 19.16 -14.96
CA VAL A 242 27.32 17.80 -15.51
C VAL A 242 26.80 16.77 -14.51
N TYR A 243 26.56 15.56 -14.99
CA TYR A 243 26.35 14.38 -14.18
C TYR A 243 27.08 13.22 -14.87
N GLU A 244 27.88 12.44 -14.13
CA GLU A 244 28.28 11.11 -14.61
C GLU A 244 27.00 10.34 -14.97
N GLN A 245 27.02 9.49 -15.99
CA GLN A 245 25.89 8.57 -16.20
C GLN A 245 25.73 7.70 -14.95
N GLY A 246 24.83 8.09 -14.03
CA GLY A 246 24.58 7.39 -12.76
C GLY A 246 24.69 8.28 -11.53
N ALA A 247 25.27 9.48 -11.62
CA ALA A 247 25.41 10.38 -10.48
C ALA A 247 24.04 10.83 -9.94
N ARG A 248 23.60 10.23 -8.83
CA ARG A 248 22.49 10.73 -8.01
C ARG A 248 22.78 12.17 -7.60
N LYS A 249 21.77 13.05 -7.76
CA LYS A 249 21.82 14.45 -7.31
C LYS A 249 22.17 14.51 -5.82
N PHE A 250 22.88 15.56 -5.42
CA PHE A 250 23.32 15.79 -4.02
C PHE A 250 22.21 15.52 -2.98
N ARG A 251 21.00 15.97 -3.28
CA ARG A 251 19.75 15.59 -2.60
C ARG A 251 18.78 15.06 -3.65
N THR A 252 18.21 13.89 -3.38
CA THR A 252 17.25 13.20 -4.23
C THR A 252 15.97 12.97 -3.43
N PHE A 253 14.82 13.31 -4.01
CA PHE A 253 13.51 12.93 -3.47
C PHE A 253 12.86 11.98 -4.47
N SER A 254 12.35 10.85 -4.00
CA SER A 254 11.62 9.88 -4.81
C SER A 254 10.26 9.60 -4.19
N MET A 255 9.29 9.26 -5.03
CA MET A 255 7.94 8.89 -4.62
C MET A 255 7.38 7.84 -5.58
N ASP A 256 6.86 6.73 -5.06
CA ASP A 256 6.13 5.72 -5.82
C ASP A 256 4.70 5.55 -5.30
N GLY A 257 3.80 5.28 -6.25
CA GLY A 257 2.44 4.84 -6.01
C GLY A 257 2.20 3.54 -6.76
N ARG A 258 1.78 2.49 -6.04
CA ARG A 258 1.56 1.15 -6.57
C ARG A 258 0.20 0.61 -6.12
N LEU A 259 -0.51 -0.01 -7.05
CA LEU A 259 -1.79 -0.70 -6.82
C LEU A 259 -1.58 -2.20 -6.96
N GLY A 260 -2.37 -3.00 -6.26
CA GLY A 260 -2.17 -4.44 -6.30
C GLY A 260 -3.24 -5.26 -5.60
N PHE A 261 -2.87 -6.52 -5.36
CA PHE A 261 -3.66 -7.48 -4.62
C PHE A 261 -2.79 -8.13 -3.55
N VAL A 262 -3.37 -8.35 -2.37
CA VAL A 262 -2.76 -9.06 -1.26
C VAL A 262 -3.57 -10.31 -1.01
N ARG A 263 -2.93 -11.48 -1.01
CA ARG A 263 -3.48 -12.71 -0.43
C ARG A 263 -2.99 -12.83 1.00
N MET A 264 -3.91 -12.89 1.94
CA MET A 264 -3.64 -13.03 3.37
C MET A 264 -3.95 -14.45 3.83
N GLY A 265 -3.17 -14.95 4.78
CA GLY A 265 -3.36 -16.24 5.43
C GLY A 265 -3.09 -16.13 6.93
N GLN A 266 -3.96 -16.72 7.74
CA GLN A 266 -3.89 -16.67 9.21
C GLN A 266 -4.11 -18.08 9.75
N VAL A 267 -3.11 -18.59 10.46
CA VAL A 267 -3.09 -19.91 11.11
C VAL A 267 -3.12 -19.67 12.62
N PHE A 268 -4.23 -19.98 13.28
CA PHE A 268 -4.40 -19.83 14.73
C PHE A 268 -4.48 -21.20 15.40
N ARG A 269 -3.70 -21.39 16.47
CA ARG A 269 -3.72 -22.59 17.31
C ARG A 269 -3.71 -22.20 18.78
N SER A 270 -4.42 -22.93 19.63
CA SER A 270 -4.48 -22.65 21.07
C SER A 270 -4.72 -23.91 21.91
N THR A 271 -4.48 -23.82 23.22
CA THR A 271 -4.87 -24.85 24.20
C THR A 271 -6.37 -24.86 24.53
N GLY A 272 -7.15 -23.96 23.91
CA GLY A 272 -8.59 -23.84 24.11
C GLY A 272 -9.40 -24.97 23.47
N THR A 273 -10.70 -24.94 23.69
CA THR A 273 -11.66 -25.90 23.10
C THR A 273 -12.76 -25.20 22.29
N GLY A 274 -13.42 -25.94 21.39
CA GLY A 274 -14.49 -25.43 20.54
C GLY A 274 -14.05 -24.88 19.17
N ALA A 275 -15.03 -24.49 18.35
CA ALA A 275 -14.87 -24.18 16.92
C ALA A 275 -13.98 -22.95 16.58
N LEU A 276 -13.59 -22.16 17.59
CA LEU A 276 -12.69 -21.00 17.43
C LEU A 276 -11.33 -21.20 18.11
N ALA A 277 -11.07 -22.36 18.72
CA ALA A 277 -9.79 -22.65 19.37
C ALA A 277 -8.64 -22.90 18.39
N ASN A 278 -8.95 -23.45 17.22
CA ASN A 278 -8.00 -23.74 16.16
C ASN A 278 -8.68 -23.49 14.82
N TYR A 279 -8.09 -22.66 13.96
CA TYR A 279 -8.65 -22.35 12.65
C TYR A 279 -7.57 -21.90 11.67
N ASP A 280 -7.85 -22.06 10.38
CA ASP A 280 -7.07 -21.52 9.27
C ASP A 280 -7.98 -20.64 8.42
N LEU A 281 -7.59 -19.38 8.23
CA LEU A 281 -8.33 -18.38 7.47
C LEU A 281 -7.48 -17.87 6.31
N GLN A 282 -8.13 -17.55 5.21
CA GLN A 282 -7.51 -16.87 4.07
C GLN A 282 -8.46 -15.81 3.53
N ALA A 283 -7.89 -14.77 2.94
CA ALA A 283 -8.65 -13.73 2.26
C ALA A 283 -7.82 -13.07 1.15
N ALA A 284 -8.49 -12.25 0.35
CA ALA A 284 -7.84 -11.35 -0.60
C ALA A 284 -8.32 -9.91 -0.38
N ALA A 285 -7.42 -8.96 -0.60
CA ALA A 285 -7.70 -7.53 -0.57
C ALA A 285 -7.06 -6.83 -1.76
N ALA A 286 -7.70 -5.77 -2.27
CA ALA A 286 -7.02 -4.82 -3.14
C ALA A 286 -6.12 -3.92 -2.27
N SER A 287 -4.93 -3.59 -2.76
CA SER A 287 -3.96 -2.74 -2.06
C SER A 287 -3.57 -1.49 -2.83
N LEU A 288 -3.20 -0.46 -2.06
CA LEU A 288 -2.56 0.77 -2.51
C LEU A 288 -1.35 1.02 -1.60
N THR A 289 -0.16 1.00 -2.16
CA THR A 289 1.07 1.46 -1.52
C THR A 289 1.46 2.83 -2.05
N VAL A 290 1.78 3.75 -1.15
CA VAL A 290 2.44 5.02 -1.46
C VAL A 290 3.69 5.12 -0.59
N ARG A 291 4.85 5.33 -1.20
CA ARG A 291 6.13 5.47 -0.50
C ARG A 291 6.82 6.74 -0.99
N GLY A 292 7.39 7.50 -0.06
CA GLY A 292 8.21 8.67 -0.35
C GLY A 292 9.52 8.59 0.42
N ALA A 293 10.65 8.79 -0.27
CA ALA A 293 11.98 8.79 0.32
C ALA A 293 12.72 10.09 -0.01
N MET A 294 13.46 10.61 0.96
CA MET A 294 14.39 11.72 0.77
C MET A 294 15.79 11.28 1.19
N VAL A 295 16.72 11.30 0.25
CA VAL A 295 18.11 10.87 0.41
C VAL A 295 19.05 12.03 0.09
N GLN A 296 20.12 12.17 0.86
CA GLN A 296 21.20 13.11 0.63
C GLN A 296 22.56 12.39 0.69
N LYS A 297 23.52 12.82 -0.14
CA LYS A 297 24.92 12.36 -0.05
C LYS A 297 25.59 12.88 1.22
N TYR A 298 26.32 12.00 1.89
CA TYR A 298 27.16 12.28 3.05
C TYR A 298 28.59 11.82 2.75
N GLY A 299 29.51 12.77 2.53
CA GLY A 299 30.86 12.46 2.05
C GLY A 299 30.86 11.83 0.64
N LYS A 300 31.85 10.96 0.38
CA LYS A 300 32.13 10.42 -0.97
C LYS A 300 31.35 9.16 -1.36
N GLN A 301 30.83 8.40 -0.39
CA GLN A 301 30.21 7.07 -0.60
C GLN A 301 28.98 6.80 0.28
N TYR A 302 28.71 7.63 1.29
CA TYR A 302 27.56 7.39 2.16
C TYR A 302 26.34 8.21 1.72
N LEU A 303 25.17 7.66 2.02
CA LEU A 303 23.87 8.23 1.77
C LEU A 303 23.12 8.24 3.11
N ILE A 304 22.40 9.31 3.42
CA ILE A 304 21.54 9.38 4.60
C ILE A 304 20.18 9.93 4.20
N GLY A 305 19.12 9.49 4.87
CA GLY A 305 17.78 9.89 4.50
C GLY A 305 16.69 9.43 5.44
N GLY A 306 15.46 9.68 5.01
CA GLY A 306 14.26 9.11 5.62
C GLY A 306 13.30 8.61 4.55
N GLU A 307 12.55 7.58 4.89
CA GLU A 307 11.49 6.97 4.07
C GLU A 307 10.19 6.93 4.90
N LEU A 308 9.07 7.28 4.26
CA LEU A 308 7.73 7.09 4.80
C LEU A 308 6.94 6.27 3.79
N ALA A 309 6.42 5.13 4.21
CA ALA A 309 5.52 4.30 3.43
C ALA A 309 4.15 4.22 4.10
N TYR A 310 3.11 4.12 3.26
CA TYR A 310 1.76 3.76 3.65
C TYR A 310 1.27 2.66 2.71
N THR A 311 0.79 1.55 3.26
CA THR A 311 0.08 0.51 2.52
C THR A 311 -1.33 0.36 3.08
N GLY A 312 -2.33 0.67 2.26
CA GLY A 312 -3.73 0.45 2.59
C GLY A 312 -4.28 -0.77 1.85
N GLY A 313 -4.97 -1.65 2.56
CA GLY A 313 -5.69 -2.80 2.01
C GLY A 313 -7.20 -2.69 2.24
N LYS A 314 -8.00 -3.17 1.28
CA LYS A 314 -9.46 -3.31 1.45
C LYS A 314 -9.95 -4.62 0.83
N SER A 315 -10.61 -5.44 1.64
CA SER A 315 -11.20 -6.69 1.18
C SER A 315 -12.57 -6.48 0.53
N ALA A 316 -12.87 -7.26 -0.49
CA ALA A 316 -14.22 -7.57 -0.93
C ALA A 316 -14.18 -8.98 -1.58
N PRO A 317 -14.93 -9.99 -1.06
CA PRO A 317 -15.93 -9.89 0.00
C PRO A 317 -15.36 -9.82 1.42
N GLY A 318 -14.23 -10.48 1.71
CA GLY A 318 -13.66 -10.53 3.07
C GLY A 318 -12.99 -11.85 3.41
N ILE A 319 -12.88 -12.14 4.71
CA ILE A 319 -12.56 -13.48 5.22
C ILE A 319 -13.85 -14.31 5.20
N ARG A 320 -13.87 -15.41 4.44
CA ARG A 320 -14.97 -16.38 4.45
C ARG A 320 -14.86 -17.25 5.71
N TYR A 321 -15.93 -17.33 6.51
CA TYR A 321 -16.02 -18.23 7.66
C TYR A 321 -17.36 -18.98 7.67
N SER A 322 -17.34 -20.21 8.18
CA SER A 322 -18.55 -21.00 8.46
C SER A 322 -18.42 -21.72 9.79
N ASP A 323 -19.50 -21.74 10.57
CA ASP A 323 -19.64 -22.50 11.82
C ASP A 323 -20.26 -23.90 11.59
N GLY A 324 -20.51 -24.28 10.33
CA GLY A 324 -21.18 -25.51 9.93
C GLY A 324 -22.70 -25.37 9.70
N ALA A 325 -23.35 -24.33 10.27
CA ALA A 325 -24.77 -24.03 10.06
C ALA A 325 -24.98 -22.75 9.23
N ASN A 326 -24.12 -21.75 9.44
CA ASN A 326 -24.12 -20.46 8.79
C ASN A 326 -22.77 -20.23 8.09
N ALA A 327 -22.76 -19.40 7.05
CA ALA A 327 -21.54 -18.92 6.41
C ALA A 327 -21.64 -17.42 6.14
N VAL A 328 -20.59 -16.68 6.49
CA VAL A 328 -20.49 -15.23 6.30
C VAL A 328 -19.15 -14.87 5.67
N ASP A 329 -19.14 -13.77 4.93
CA ASP A 329 -17.93 -13.07 4.55
C ASP A 329 -17.75 -11.87 5.49
N ILE A 330 -16.55 -11.77 6.08
CA ILE A 330 -16.21 -10.78 7.10
C ILE A 330 -15.27 -9.76 6.45
N PRO A 331 -15.75 -8.57 6.03
CA PRO A 331 -14.90 -7.57 5.41
C PRO A 331 -13.89 -6.99 6.39
N PHE A 332 -12.76 -6.53 5.89
CA PHE A 332 -11.75 -5.79 6.64
C PHE A 332 -11.08 -4.69 5.79
N THR A 333 -10.42 -3.77 6.48
CA THR A 333 -9.45 -2.82 5.91
C THR A 333 -8.14 -2.89 6.70
N SER A 334 -7.01 -2.89 6.01
CA SER A 334 -5.68 -2.79 6.61
C SER A 334 -5.03 -1.44 6.31
N HIS A 335 -4.22 -0.96 7.25
CA HIS A 335 -3.49 0.30 7.15
C HIS A 335 -2.14 0.13 7.83
N ASP A 336 -1.09 0.02 7.02
CA ASP A 336 0.29 -0.11 7.47
C ASP A 336 1.03 1.20 7.18
N ILE A 337 1.72 1.74 8.19
CA ILE A 337 2.52 2.96 8.11
C ILE A 337 3.92 2.63 8.62
N ASP A 338 4.91 2.82 7.76
CA ASP A 338 6.32 2.57 8.09
C ASP A 338 7.10 3.88 7.99
N LEU A 339 7.77 4.26 9.07
CA LEU A 339 8.67 5.41 9.12
C LEU A 339 10.09 4.91 9.37
N HIS A 340 10.99 5.10 8.41
CA HIS A 340 12.38 4.68 8.50
C HIS A 340 13.34 5.88 8.41
N ALA A 341 14.34 5.90 9.28
CA ALA A 341 15.61 6.56 9.01
C ALA A 341 16.52 5.55 8.27
N ILE A 342 17.17 6.01 7.20
CA ILE A 342 17.96 5.14 6.33
C ILE A 342 19.38 5.65 6.17
N ALA A 343 20.34 4.73 6.23
CA ALA A 343 21.75 4.96 5.92
C ALA A 343 22.16 4.00 4.80
N GLY A 344 22.87 4.51 3.80
CA GLY A 344 23.25 3.76 2.61
C GLY A 344 24.73 3.88 2.28
N TYR A 345 25.25 2.86 1.61
CA TYR A 345 26.60 2.82 1.06
C TYR A 345 26.51 2.63 -0.46
N ASP A 346 26.96 3.65 -1.19
CA ASP A 346 27.09 3.65 -2.64
C ASP A 346 28.35 2.86 -3.03
N MET A 347 28.14 1.71 -3.65
CA MET A 347 29.20 0.78 -4.03
C MET A 347 30.02 1.26 -5.23
N LYS A 348 29.60 2.32 -5.94
CA LYS A 348 30.28 2.89 -7.12
C LYS A 348 30.60 1.88 -8.23
N ASN A 349 29.85 0.79 -8.30
CA ASN A 349 29.96 -0.19 -9.38
C ASN A 349 29.16 0.25 -10.62
N LYS A 350 29.37 -0.43 -11.76
CA LYS A 350 28.69 -0.14 -13.04
C LYS A 350 27.14 -0.17 -12.91
N MET A 351 26.62 -0.95 -11.96
CA MET A 351 25.18 -1.08 -11.66
C MET A 351 24.59 0.09 -10.85
N GLY A 352 25.43 0.99 -10.32
CA GLY A 352 25.00 2.07 -9.43
C GLY A 352 24.45 1.57 -8.09
N GLY A 353 24.96 0.44 -7.62
CA GLY A 353 24.42 -0.31 -6.48
C GLY A 353 24.52 0.45 -5.15
N VAL A 354 23.46 0.38 -4.35
CA VAL A 354 23.44 0.91 -2.99
C VAL A 354 22.97 -0.16 -2.00
N ALA A 355 23.78 -0.43 -0.97
CA ALA A 355 23.36 -1.20 0.20
C ALA A 355 22.74 -0.25 1.23
N TRP A 356 21.63 -0.63 1.85
CA TRP A 356 20.86 0.17 2.78
C TRP A 356 20.75 -0.53 4.14
N ALA A 357 20.82 0.25 5.22
CA ALA A 357 20.39 -0.13 6.55
C ALA A 357 19.21 0.78 6.95
N HIS A 358 18.18 0.17 7.54
CA HIS A 358 16.97 0.84 8.00
C HIS A 358 16.85 0.71 9.52
N VAL A 359 16.43 1.80 10.17
CA VAL A 359 15.91 1.77 11.55
C VAL A 359 14.66 2.62 11.61
N GLY A 360 13.63 2.21 12.34
CA GLY A 360 12.38 2.96 12.32
C GLY A 360 11.28 2.40 13.20
N TYR A 361 10.03 2.63 12.77
CA TYR A 361 8.84 2.24 13.50
C TYR A 361 7.72 1.86 12.55
N HIS A 362 7.10 0.70 12.80
CA HIS A 362 5.93 0.19 12.10
C HIS A 362 4.67 0.46 12.91
N TYR A 363 3.61 0.92 12.24
CA TYR A 363 2.25 1.02 12.75
C TYR A 363 1.29 0.37 11.75
N GLY A 364 0.95 -0.90 11.99
CA GLY A 364 -0.09 -1.64 11.29
C GLY A 364 -1.41 -1.60 12.05
N MET A 365 -2.51 -1.46 11.32
CA MET A 365 -3.88 -1.52 11.85
C MET A 365 -4.76 -2.38 10.94
N PHE A 366 -5.30 -3.46 11.49
CA PHE A 366 -6.24 -4.36 10.82
C PHE A 366 -7.64 -4.15 11.41
N GLN A 367 -8.55 -3.61 10.61
CA GLN A 367 -9.90 -3.26 11.01
C GLN A 367 -10.91 -4.24 10.41
N VAL A 368 -11.48 -5.08 11.26
CA VAL A 368 -12.60 -5.96 10.90
C VAL A 368 -13.89 -5.13 10.85
N ALA A 369 -14.76 -5.39 9.89
CA ALA A 369 -16.10 -4.81 9.84
C ALA A 369 -17.03 -5.53 10.84
N ASN A 370 -18.00 -4.80 11.39
CA ASN A 370 -19.04 -5.37 12.27
C ASN A 370 -18.49 -6.13 13.50
N VAL A 371 -17.34 -5.72 14.07
CA VAL A 371 -16.64 -6.43 15.16
C VAL A 371 -17.55 -6.82 16.33
N GLY A 372 -18.48 -5.94 16.73
CA GLY A 372 -19.42 -6.17 17.84
C GLY A 372 -20.74 -6.85 17.47
N ASP A 373 -20.93 -7.25 16.20
CA ASP A 373 -22.11 -7.97 15.72
C ASP A 373 -21.68 -9.38 15.27
N PHE A 374 -21.86 -10.35 16.17
CA PHE A 374 -21.47 -11.73 15.92
C PHE A 374 -22.38 -12.47 14.93
N THR A 375 -23.47 -11.85 14.42
CA THR A 375 -24.23 -12.42 13.30
C THR A 375 -23.54 -12.15 11.96
N ALA A 376 -22.79 -11.05 11.85
CA ALA A 376 -21.96 -10.72 10.70
C ALA A 376 -20.48 -11.12 10.87
N ASN A 377 -19.98 -11.15 12.11
CA ASN A 377 -18.63 -11.58 12.50
C ASN A 377 -18.70 -12.90 13.29
N LEU A 378 -19.15 -13.99 12.64
CA LEU A 378 -19.29 -15.31 13.28
C LEU A 378 -17.97 -15.83 13.86
N ALA A 379 -16.84 -15.56 13.20
CA ALA A 379 -15.50 -15.90 13.67
C ALA A 379 -14.99 -15.04 14.85
N ARG A 380 -15.80 -14.05 15.28
CA ARG A 380 -15.50 -13.11 16.37
C ARG A 380 -14.11 -12.49 16.26
N LEU A 381 -13.70 -12.13 15.04
CA LEU A 381 -12.38 -11.59 14.76
C LEU A 381 -12.26 -10.18 15.37
N PRO A 382 -11.18 -9.88 16.12
CA PRO A 382 -10.92 -8.55 16.62
C PRO A 382 -10.46 -7.63 15.49
N SER A 383 -10.71 -6.32 15.62
CA SER A 383 -9.78 -5.34 15.04
C SER A 383 -8.56 -5.22 15.93
N GLU A 384 -7.40 -4.96 15.36
CA GLU A 384 -6.13 -4.98 16.06
C GLU A 384 -5.08 -4.05 15.45
N ASN A 385 -4.11 -3.65 16.28
CA ASN A 385 -2.94 -2.91 15.84
C ASN A 385 -1.68 -3.75 16.09
N LEU A 386 -0.75 -3.73 15.15
CA LEU A 386 0.60 -4.26 15.28
C LEU A 386 1.57 -3.08 15.27
N THR A 387 2.34 -2.89 16.34
CA THR A 387 3.23 -1.72 16.45
C THR A 387 4.56 -2.06 17.09
N GLY A 388 5.64 -1.41 16.65
CA GLY A 388 6.93 -1.48 17.31
C GLY A 388 8.08 -0.94 16.47
N PRO A 389 9.28 -0.79 17.05
CA PRO A 389 10.47 -0.40 16.31
C PRO A 389 10.89 -1.48 15.30
N THR A 390 11.35 -1.04 14.14
CA THR A 390 11.87 -1.90 13.07
C THR A 390 13.36 -1.69 12.87
N VAL A 391 14.05 -2.76 12.47
CA VAL A 391 15.40 -2.70 11.88
C VAL A 391 15.39 -3.51 10.59
N GLY A 392 16.16 -3.09 9.61
CA GLY A 392 16.18 -3.77 8.33
C GLY A 392 17.39 -3.46 7.49
N ALA A 393 17.45 -4.12 6.34
CA ALA A 393 18.45 -3.90 5.33
C ALA A 393 17.81 -3.95 3.94
N GLY A 394 18.47 -3.32 2.98
CA GLY A 394 18.05 -3.37 1.58
C GLY A 394 19.24 -3.29 0.64
N PHE A 395 18.96 -3.60 -0.61
CA PHE A 395 19.89 -3.46 -1.71
C PHE A 395 19.15 -2.90 -2.92
N GLU A 396 19.74 -1.93 -3.59
CA GLU A 396 19.18 -1.29 -4.76
C GLU A 396 20.22 -1.33 -5.89
N ALA A 397 19.91 -2.04 -6.98
CA ALA A 397 20.67 -1.99 -8.23
C ALA A 397 19.79 -1.28 -9.28
N PRO A 398 19.90 0.05 -9.43
CA PRO A 398 19.10 0.80 -10.41
C PRO A 398 19.43 0.44 -11.87
N ARG A 399 20.53 -0.29 -12.12
CA ARG A 399 20.96 -0.76 -13.45
C ARG A 399 21.45 -2.21 -13.40
N LEU A 400 20.50 -3.14 -13.42
CA LEU A 400 20.75 -4.52 -13.86
C LEU A 400 20.94 -4.59 -15.39
N SER A 401 20.30 -3.67 -16.11
CA SER A 401 20.46 -3.43 -17.55
C SER A 401 20.27 -1.93 -17.84
N GLU A 402 20.33 -1.51 -19.11
CA GLU A 402 20.19 -0.10 -19.54
C GLU A 402 18.91 0.56 -19.00
N LYS A 403 17.81 -0.20 -18.94
CA LYS A 403 16.47 0.28 -18.51
C LYS A 403 15.87 -0.50 -17.35
N VAL A 404 16.56 -1.52 -16.82
CA VAL A 404 16.01 -2.38 -15.77
C VAL A 404 16.85 -2.22 -14.50
N GLY A 405 16.18 -1.98 -13.38
CA GLY A 405 16.74 -2.02 -12.05
C GLY A 405 15.90 -2.86 -11.09
N ALA A 406 16.44 -3.12 -9.91
CA ALA A 406 15.72 -3.77 -8.81
C ALA A 406 16.07 -3.17 -7.45
N ARG A 407 15.10 -3.21 -6.52
CA ARG A 407 15.32 -3.02 -5.07
C ARG A 407 14.81 -4.24 -4.34
N ALA A 408 15.63 -4.78 -3.43
CA ALA A 408 15.20 -5.72 -2.41
C ALA A 408 15.30 -5.07 -1.02
N SER A 409 14.41 -5.41 -0.10
CA SER A 409 14.53 -5.04 1.31
C SER A 409 13.90 -6.06 2.24
N ALA A 410 14.42 -6.15 3.45
CA ALA A 410 13.86 -6.94 4.54
C ALA A 410 13.93 -6.15 5.85
N ASP A 411 12.80 -6.03 6.53
CA ASP A 411 12.62 -5.29 7.77
C ASP A 411 12.02 -6.22 8.85
N TYR A 412 12.52 -6.14 10.07
CA TYR A 412 12.17 -7.01 11.21
C TYR A 412 11.66 -6.18 12.39
N LEU A 413 10.56 -6.63 13.00
CA LEU A 413 9.94 -6.00 14.16
C LEU A 413 10.64 -6.41 15.46
N ILE A 414 11.33 -5.47 16.10
CA ILE A 414 11.90 -5.62 17.44
C ILE A 414 10.83 -5.25 18.47
N MET A 415 10.71 -6.05 19.55
CA MET A 415 9.83 -5.76 20.69
C MET A 415 8.37 -5.42 20.27
N GLY A 416 7.87 -6.16 19.28
CA GLY A 416 6.55 -5.93 18.70
C GLY A 416 5.41 -6.14 19.69
N LYS A 417 4.42 -5.26 19.64
CA LYS A 417 3.18 -5.33 20.43
C LYS A 417 1.98 -5.49 19.51
N ARG A 418 1.08 -6.43 19.84
CA ARG A 418 -0.24 -6.58 19.20
C ARG A 418 -1.34 -6.29 20.22
N THR A 419 -2.18 -5.29 19.93
CA THR A 419 -3.35 -4.94 20.74
C THR A 419 -4.62 -5.26 19.98
N GLN A 420 -5.55 -5.97 20.61
CA GLN A 420 -6.80 -6.42 20.00
C GLN A 420 -8.00 -5.65 20.56
N THR A 421 -9.16 -5.77 19.92
CA THR A 421 -10.41 -5.14 20.37
C THR A 421 -10.79 -5.65 21.75
N GLN A 422 -11.15 -4.75 22.66
CA GLN A 422 -11.49 -5.11 24.04
C GLN A 422 -12.66 -6.10 24.10
N GLY A 423 -12.48 -7.22 24.83
CA GLY A 423 -13.44 -8.32 24.90
C GLY A 423 -13.37 -9.29 23.72
N LEU A 424 -12.35 -9.20 22.87
CA LEU A 424 -12.04 -10.13 21.77
C LEU A 424 -10.54 -10.46 21.71
N GLU A 425 -9.84 -10.39 22.84
CA GLU A 425 -8.43 -10.72 22.96
C GLU A 425 -8.20 -12.25 22.95
N ASP A 426 -7.17 -12.71 22.26
CA ASP A 426 -6.76 -14.13 22.20
C ASP A 426 -5.99 -14.59 23.46
N GLY A 427 -5.56 -13.65 24.33
CA GLY A 427 -4.94 -13.90 25.63
C GLY A 427 -4.51 -12.59 26.33
N ALA A 428 -4.06 -12.68 27.58
CA ALA A 428 -3.83 -11.53 28.44
C ALA A 428 -2.53 -10.75 28.13
N VAL A 429 -1.47 -11.46 27.76
CA VAL A 429 -0.17 -10.89 27.35
C VAL A 429 0.12 -11.32 25.92
N SER A 430 0.65 -10.43 25.07
CA SER A 430 1.05 -10.75 23.69
C SER A 430 2.54 -10.46 23.47
N THR A 431 3.23 -11.38 22.79
CA THR A 431 4.61 -11.23 22.30
C THR A 431 4.60 -11.39 20.79
N VAL A 432 5.17 -10.42 20.04
CA VAL A 432 5.14 -10.44 18.58
C VAL A 432 6.52 -10.40 17.95
N LYS A 433 6.69 -11.18 16.89
CA LYS A 433 7.78 -11.07 15.91
C LYS A 433 7.16 -10.88 14.54
N ALA A 434 7.72 -10.00 13.72
CA ALA A 434 7.28 -9.83 12.33
C ALA A 434 8.48 -9.56 11.42
N LEU A 435 8.33 -9.93 10.15
CA LEU A 435 9.28 -9.76 9.07
C LEU A 435 8.51 -9.30 7.82
N TRP A 436 8.96 -8.22 7.20
CA TRP A 436 8.48 -7.76 5.91
C TRP A 436 9.63 -7.87 4.90
N GLY A 437 9.48 -8.71 3.89
CA GLY A 437 10.40 -8.81 2.77
C GLY A 437 9.76 -8.24 1.51
N GLY A 438 10.53 -7.59 0.65
CA GLY A 438 10.03 -7.04 -0.61
C GLY A 438 11.08 -7.02 -1.71
N VAL A 439 10.63 -7.25 -2.94
CA VAL A 439 11.41 -7.06 -4.17
C VAL A 439 10.58 -6.21 -5.12
N VAL A 440 11.18 -5.16 -5.67
CA VAL A 440 10.61 -4.31 -6.72
C VAL A 440 11.54 -4.37 -7.92
N LEU A 441 11.00 -4.76 -9.08
CA LEU A 441 11.62 -4.58 -10.38
C LEU A 441 11.13 -3.26 -10.97
N SER A 442 12.04 -2.46 -11.53
CA SER A 442 11.75 -1.14 -12.08
C SER A 442 12.22 -1.05 -13.53
N TYR A 443 11.32 -0.62 -14.43
CA TYR A 443 11.62 -0.34 -15.84
C TYR A 443 11.63 1.16 -16.10
N GLN A 444 12.72 1.69 -16.66
CA GLN A 444 12.90 3.12 -16.94
C GLN A 444 12.04 3.57 -18.13
N TRP A 445 10.87 4.14 -17.86
CA TRP A 445 9.95 4.64 -18.89
C TRP A 445 10.29 6.05 -19.37
N LYS A 446 10.73 6.93 -18.46
CA LYS A 446 11.18 8.31 -18.76
C LYS A 446 12.40 8.62 -17.89
N LYS A 447 13.20 9.63 -18.23
CA LYS A 447 14.44 9.98 -17.49
C LYS A 447 14.27 10.12 -15.97
N ASP A 448 13.07 10.48 -15.50
CA ASP A 448 12.74 10.71 -14.10
C ASP A 448 11.58 9.83 -13.59
N MET A 449 11.17 8.79 -14.33
CA MET A 449 10.06 7.91 -13.96
C MET A 449 10.30 6.44 -14.34
N THR A 450 9.97 5.53 -13.44
CA THR A 450 9.96 4.07 -13.67
C THR A 450 8.54 3.51 -13.63
N LEU A 451 8.32 2.41 -14.34
CA LEU A 451 7.21 1.49 -14.10
C LEU A 451 7.72 0.42 -13.14
N ASP A 452 7.04 0.23 -12.02
CA ASP A 452 7.46 -0.68 -10.96
C ASP A 452 6.53 -1.89 -10.89
N ALA A 453 7.11 -3.09 -10.76
CA ALA A 453 6.42 -4.34 -10.44
C ALA A 453 7.01 -4.88 -9.12
N GLY A 454 6.21 -4.95 -8.07
CA GLY A 454 6.66 -5.28 -6.72
C GLY A 454 5.96 -6.49 -6.14
N TYR A 455 6.73 -7.43 -5.60
CA TYR A 455 6.27 -8.49 -4.71
C TYR A 455 6.68 -8.17 -3.27
N ALA A 456 5.77 -8.33 -2.31
CA ALA A 456 6.10 -8.27 -0.90
C ALA A 456 5.53 -9.48 -0.15
N TYR A 457 6.29 -9.94 0.84
CA TYR A 457 5.93 -11.03 1.73
C TYR A 457 5.98 -10.53 3.18
N THR A 458 4.84 -10.55 3.85
CA THR A 458 4.76 -10.32 5.29
C THR A 458 4.69 -11.67 6.00
N TRP A 459 5.43 -11.81 7.08
CA TRP A 459 5.24 -12.87 8.06
C TRP A 459 5.15 -12.23 9.45
N SER A 460 4.18 -12.63 10.25
CA SER A 460 4.20 -12.35 11.69
C SER A 460 3.80 -13.55 12.51
N LYS A 461 4.39 -13.69 13.69
CA LYS A 461 3.96 -14.63 14.73
C LYS A 461 3.66 -13.84 15.99
N THR A 462 2.43 -13.95 16.48
CA THR A 462 2.08 -13.52 17.85
C THR A 462 1.85 -14.76 18.70
N GLU A 463 2.39 -14.73 19.90
CA GLU A 463 2.14 -15.70 20.97
C GLU A 463 1.43 -14.96 22.11
N TRP A 464 0.36 -15.56 22.63
CA TRP A 464 -0.37 -15.06 23.78
C TRP A 464 -0.27 -16.03 24.95
N SER A 465 -0.21 -15.48 26.16
CA SER A 465 -0.26 -16.23 27.41
C SER A 465 -1.24 -15.62 28.41
N GLY A 466 -1.81 -16.50 29.24
CA GLY A 466 -2.84 -16.18 30.24
C GLY A 466 -4.22 -15.97 29.63
N VAL A 467 -5.26 -16.42 30.35
CA VAL A 467 -6.66 -16.25 29.92
C VAL A 467 -7.02 -14.76 29.82
N ALA A 468 -7.52 -14.34 28.67
CA ALA A 468 -8.15 -13.03 28.51
C ALA A 468 -9.52 -13.01 29.23
N ALA A 469 -9.52 -12.56 30.48
CA ALA A 469 -10.73 -12.51 31.31
C ALA A 469 -11.86 -11.69 30.68
N GLY A 470 -12.99 -12.34 30.39
CA GLY A 470 -14.13 -11.72 29.73
C GLY A 470 -14.04 -11.63 28.20
N SER A 471 -13.02 -12.24 27.58
CA SER A 471 -12.94 -12.35 26.12
C SER A 471 -14.06 -13.23 25.57
N MET A 472 -14.76 -12.71 24.56
CA MET A 472 -15.84 -13.39 23.86
C MET A 472 -15.33 -14.28 22.71
N ARG A 473 -14.00 -14.46 22.55
CA ARG A 473 -13.40 -15.32 21.51
C ARG A 473 -13.82 -16.80 21.62
N GLY A 474 -14.29 -17.23 22.80
CA GLY A 474 -14.99 -18.51 22.98
C GLY A 474 -14.09 -19.74 23.09
N HIS A 475 -12.78 -19.63 22.84
CA HIS A 475 -11.83 -20.73 23.02
C HIS A 475 -11.30 -20.88 24.45
N ALA A 476 -11.36 -19.80 25.26
CA ALA A 476 -10.93 -19.78 26.67
C ALA A 476 -9.53 -20.38 26.92
N ALA A 477 -8.56 -20.05 26.07
CA ALA A 477 -7.23 -20.67 26.11
C ALA A 477 -6.27 -19.96 27.10
N ASP A 478 -5.46 -20.76 27.79
CA ASP A 478 -4.32 -20.27 28.59
C ASP A 478 -3.11 -19.87 27.73
N SER A 479 -3.00 -20.44 26.53
CA SER A 479 -1.98 -20.05 25.55
C SER A 479 -2.50 -20.20 24.12
N ALA A 480 -2.07 -19.27 23.26
CA ALA A 480 -2.41 -19.26 21.85
C ALA A 480 -1.22 -18.79 21.01
N ALA A 481 -1.14 -19.25 19.78
CA ALA A 481 -0.17 -18.80 18.80
C ALA A 481 -0.88 -18.58 17.45
N ARG A 482 -0.55 -17.46 16.82
CA ARG A 482 -1.07 -17.09 15.50
C ARG A 482 0.08 -16.73 14.57
N LYS A 483 0.09 -17.37 13.40
CA LYS A 483 0.98 -17.03 12.30
C LYS A 483 0.15 -16.35 11.22
N ASP A 484 0.51 -15.13 10.87
CA ASP A 484 -0.06 -14.39 9.74
C ASP A 484 0.98 -14.36 8.60
N THR A 485 0.52 -14.54 7.37
CA THR A 485 1.36 -14.51 6.16
C THR A 485 0.62 -13.82 5.03
N ASP A 486 1.21 -12.75 4.50
CA ASP A 486 0.63 -11.99 3.40
C ASP A 486 1.55 -12.00 2.19
N HIS A 487 0.97 -12.17 1.00
CA HIS A 487 1.65 -12.11 -0.28
C HIS A 487 1.02 -10.98 -1.11
N ALA A 488 1.75 -9.89 -1.29
CA ALA A 488 1.33 -8.74 -2.08
C ALA A 488 1.97 -8.78 -3.48
N LEU A 489 1.17 -8.63 -4.52
CA LEU A 489 1.62 -8.36 -5.88
C LEU A 489 1.10 -6.99 -6.30
N THR A 490 2.01 -6.10 -6.68
CA THR A 490 1.75 -4.68 -6.94
C THR A 490 2.39 -4.21 -8.23
N VAL A 491 1.74 -3.28 -8.92
CA VAL A 491 2.29 -2.57 -10.08
C VAL A 491 2.02 -1.08 -9.96
N GLY A 492 2.90 -0.24 -10.51
CA GLY A 492 2.70 1.20 -10.45
C GLY A 492 3.83 2.01 -11.06
N VAL A 493 4.03 3.22 -10.53
CA VAL A 493 4.93 4.21 -11.10
C VAL A 493 5.72 4.89 -9.98
N ALA A 494 7.04 4.99 -10.14
CA ALA A 494 7.89 5.86 -9.33
C ALA A 494 8.29 7.12 -10.09
N LYS A 495 8.58 8.19 -9.34
CA LYS A 495 9.12 9.44 -9.85
C LYS A 495 10.24 9.96 -8.95
N THR A 496 11.33 10.42 -9.57
CA THR A 496 12.50 10.98 -8.87
C THR A 496 12.69 12.44 -9.27
N PHE A 497 12.92 13.33 -8.30
CA PHE A 497 12.85 14.80 -8.47
C PHE A 497 14.21 15.51 -8.46
#